data_AF-A0A9P4UHD1-F1
#
_entry.id   AF-A0A9P4UHD1-F1
#
_cell.length_a   1.000
_cell.length_b   1.000
_cell.length_c   1.000
_cell.angle_alpha   90.00
_cell.angle_beta   90.00
_cell.angle_gamma   90.00
#
_symmetry.space_group_name_H-M   'P 1'
#
loop_
_entity.id
_entity.type
_entity.pdbx_description
1 polymer ?
#
loop_
_entity_poly.entity_id
_entity_poly.type
_entity_poly.pdbx_seq_one_letter_code
_entity_poly.pdbx_strand_id
1 'polypeptide(L)'
;MPLPLFHYFYRSGLPKYLRQDANGESSWALVTGASDGIGWGLSRQLADRGFNVILHGRNTSKLTRCREELEASFPHRHFRTVTVDASSLAWSSKDKLWQSVHRPGSRGGVARSRRGPVVSSSALVFGDY
;
A
#
# COMPACT_ATOMS: atom_id res chain seq x y z
N MET A 1 -43.13 16.63 1.80
CA MET A 1 -42.72 15.23 2.06
C MET A 1 -41.21 15.14 1.80
N PRO A 2 -40.35 15.02 2.82
CA PRO A 2 -38.91 14.87 2.58
C PRO A 2 -38.64 13.49 1.94
N LEU A 3 -37.78 13.46 0.92
CA LEU A 3 -37.36 12.21 0.28
C LEU A 3 -36.42 11.42 1.22
N PRO A 4 -36.53 10.08 1.28
CA PRO A 4 -35.57 9.28 2.01
C PRO A 4 -34.17 9.40 1.39
N LEU A 5 -33.20 9.80 2.20
CA LEU A 5 -31.80 9.87 1.82
C LEU A 5 -31.19 8.46 1.88
N PHE A 6 -31.12 7.79 0.73
CA PHE A 6 -30.46 6.49 0.61
C PHE A 6 -28.93 6.69 0.56
N HIS A 7 -28.26 6.33 1.65
CA HIS A 7 -26.80 6.30 1.68
C HIS A 7 -26.28 4.99 1.09
N TYR A 8 -25.70 5.06 -0.10
CA TYR A 8 -25.11 3.90 -0.76
C TYR A 8 -23.66 3.71 -0.32
N PHE A 9 -23.45 3.08 0.83
CA PHE A 9 -22.12 2.65 1.24
C PHE A 9 -21.77 1.34 0.51
N TYR A 10 -20.93 1.43 -0.52
CA TYR A 10 -20.40 0.23 -1.14
C TYR A 10 -19.43 -0.46 -0.18
N ARG A 11 -19.65 -1.74 0.12
CA ARG A 11 -18.73 -2.50 0.97
C ARG A 11 -17.36 -2.54 0.28
N SER A 12 -16.30 -2.12 0.98
CA SER A 12 -14.96 -2.07 0.39
C SER A 12 -14.55 -3.46 -0.10
N GLY A 13 -14.12 -3.56 -1.36
CA GLY A 13 -13.57 -4.80 -1.92
C GLY A 13 -12.17 -5.16 -1.41
N LEU A 14 -11.71 -4.56 -0.32
CA LEU A 14 -10.37 -4.77 0.25
C LEU A 14 -10.08 -6.22 0.66
N PRO A 15 -11.01 -6.96 1.30
CA PRO A 15 -10.71 -8.31 1.79
C PRO A 15 -10.24 -9.27 0.69
N LYS A 16 -10.69 -9.09 -0.56
CA LYS A 16 -10.29 -9.97 -1.69
C LYS A 16 -8.80 -9.88 -2.04
N TYR A 17 -8.13 -8.83 -1.59
CA TYR A 17 -6.71 -8.57 -1.81
C TYR A 17 -5.85 -8.86 -0.60
N LEU A 18 -6.46 -9.15 0.56
CA LEU A 18 -5.72 -9.58 1.74
C LEU A 18 -5.41 -11.07 1.59
N ARG A 19 -4.29 -11.36 0.93
CA ARG A 19 -3.78 -12.72 0.75
C ARG A 19 -2.54 -12.91 1.61
N GLN A 20 -2.38 -14.11 2.14
CA GLN A 20 -1.13 -14.56 2.73
C GLN A 20 -0.33 -15.33 1.68
N ASP A 21 0.98 -15.12 1.64
CA ASP A 21 1.86 -15.91 0.79
C ASP A 21 2.18 -17.29 1.41
N ALA A 22 2.99 -18.11 0.72
CA ALA A 22 3.37 -19.44 1.20
C ALA A 22 4.14 -19.44 2.52
N ASN A 23 4.69 -18.29 2.93
CA ASN A 23 5.41 -18.10 4.19
C ASN A 23 4.52 -17.50 5.29
N GLY A 24 3.23 -17.27 5.01
CA GLY A 24 2.29 -16.63 5.94
C GLY A 24 2.36 -15.11 5.96
N GLU A 25 3.13 -14.49 5.07
CA GLU A 25 3.29 -13.03 5.03
C GLU A 25 2.06 -12.35 4.44
N SER A 26 1.63 -11.25 5.06
CA SER A 26 0.46 -10.50 4.62
C SER A 26 0.76 -9.63 3.39
N SER A 27 -0.27 -9.42 2.57
CA SER A 27 -0.19 -8.56 1.38
C SER A 27 0.25 -7.13 1.70
N TRP A 28 0.96 -6.50 0.77
CA TRP A 28 1.41 -5.12 0.90
C TRP A 28 0.42 -4.15 0.25
N ALA A 29 0.31 -2.95 0.80
CA ALA A 29 -0.44 -1.85 0.23
C ALA A 29 0.45 -0.60 0.11
N LEU A 30 0.54 -0.02 -1.07
CA LEU A 30 1.22 1.26 -1.29
C LEU A 30 0.20 2.38 -1.10
N VAL A 31 0.53 3.33 -0.24
CA VAL A 31 -0.26 4.54 -0.02
C VAL A 31 0.58 5.75 -0.42
N THR A 32 0.14 6.48 -1.45
CA THR A 32 0.75 7.76 -1.82
C THR A 32 0.17 8.90 -0.99
N GLY A 33 0.98 9.90 -0.64
CA GLY A 33 0.53 10.97 0.25
C GLY A 33 0.37 10.52 1.70
N ALA A 34 1.05 9.43 2.11
CA ALA A 34 0.87 8.80 3.41
C ALA A 34 1.37 9.62 4.62
N SER A 35 2.02 10.75 4.37
CA SER A 35 2.63 11.60 5.41
C SER A 35 1.63 12.47 6.18
N ASP A 36 0.38 12.59 5.73
CA ASP A 36 -0.63 13.42 6.37
C ASP A 36 -2.06 13.08 5.92
N GLY A 37 -3.05 13.71 6.55
CA GLY A 37 -4.44 13.74 6.11
C GLY A 37 -5.05 12.36 5.82
N ILE A 38 -5.75 12.25 4.68
CA ILE A 38 -6.45 11.02 4.27
C ILE A 38 -5.47 9.87 4.04
N GLY A 39 -4.29 10.14 3.47
CA GLY A 39 -3.28 9.12 3.23
C GLY A 39 -2.81 8.46 4.53
N TRP A 40 -2.51 9.25 5.56
CA TRP A 40 -2.15 8.73 6.88
C TRP A 40 -3.28 7.89 7.50
N GLY A 41 -4.51 8.39 7.45
CA GLY A 41 -5.68 7.66 7.94
C GLY A 41 -5.89 6.33 7.20
N LEU A 42 -5.71 6.33 5.87
CA LEU A 42 -5.81 5.14 5.03
C LEU A 42 -4.72 4.13 5.37
N SER A 43 -3.47 4.58 5.56
CA SER A 43 -2.36 3.71 5.98
C SER A 43 -2.68 2.99 7.29
N ARG A 44 -3.24 3.71 8.27
CA ARG A 44 -3.67 3.11 9.54
C ARG A 44 -4.80 2.09 9.34
N GLN A 45 -5.81 2.42 8.54
CA GLN A 45 -6.96 1.54 8.26
C GLN A 45 -6.59 0.28 7.47
N LEU A 46 -5.55 0.35 6.63
CA LEU A 46 -5.00 -0.80 5.91
C LEU A 46 -4.20 -1.70 6.85
N ALA A 47 -3.38 -1.12 7.72
CA ALA A 47 -2.64 -1.88 8.74
C ALA A 47 -3.57 -2.64 9.69
N ASP A 48 -4.64 -1.98 10.16
CA ASP A 48 -5.69 -2.58 10.99
C ASP A 48 -6.41 -3.75 10.29
N ARG A 49 -6.60 -3.63 8.98
CA ARG A 49 -7.15 -4.71 8.13
C ARG A 49 -6.15 -5.81 7.80
N GLY A 50 -4.93 -5.72 8.28
CA GLY A 50 -3.92 -6.76 8.17
C GLY A 50 -2.93 -6.61 7.02
N PHE A 51 -2.92 -5.47 6.32
CA PHE A 51 -1.92 -5.22 5.29
C PHE A 51 -0.58 -4.77 5.90
N ASN A 52 0.51 -5.14 5.24
CA ASN A 52 1.76 -4.42 5.35
C ASN A 52 1.66 -3.14 4.50
N VAL A 53 2.31 -2.04 4.89
CA VAL A 53 2.09 -0.74 4.24
C VAL A 53 3.39 -0.08 3.78
N ILE A 54 3.40 0.31 2.51
CA ILE A 54 4.43 1.18 1.93
C ILE A 54 3.91 2.61 1.95
N LEU A 55 4.56 3.48 2.69
CA LEU A 55 4.26 4.89 2.87
C LEU A 55 5.05 5.71 1.85
N HIS A 56 4.36 6.34 0.92
CA HIS A 56 4.99 7.17 -0.12
C HIS A 56 4.65 8.65 0.04
N GLY A 57 5.63 9.52 -0.15
CA GLY A 57 5.48 10.97 0.00
C GLY A 57 6.81 11.72 -0.19
N ARG A 58 6.73 13.05 -0.19
CA ARG A 58 7.89 13.93 -0.47
C ARG A 58 8.69 14.33 0.78
N ASN A 59 8.04 14.34 1.95
CA ASN A 59 8.66 14.76 3.20
C ASN A 59 9.14 13.53 3.98
N THR A 60 10.46 13.30 3.95
CA THR A 60 11.14 12.18 4.63
C THR A 60 10.88 12.20 6.14
N SER A 61 11.06 13.34 6.80
CA SER A 61 10.88 13.47 8.25
C SER A 61 9.47 13.14 8.71
N LYS A 62 8.45 13.63 8.00
CA LYS A 62 7.05 13.30 8.30
C LYS A 62 6.77 11.81 8.09
N LEU A 63 7.25 11.24 6.98
CA LEU A 63 7.07 9.81 6.69
C LEU A 63 7.72 8.91 7.74
N THR A 64 8.93 9.25 8.19
CA THR A 64 9.62 8.50 9.25
C THR A 64 8.80 8.49 10.54
N ARG A 65 8.27 9.65 10.94
CA ARG A 65 7.38 9.76 12.10
C ARG A 65 6.11 8.91 11.94
N CYS A 66 5.44 9.00 10.79
CA CYS A 66 4.25 8.19 10.53
C CYS A 66 4.54 6.69 10.57
N ARG A 67 5.70 6.27 10.04
CA ARG A 67 6.15 4.88 10.09
C ARG A 67 6.33 4.41 11.54
N GLU A 68 7.02 5.18 12.36
CA GLU A 68 7.26 4.85 13.78
C GLU A 68 5.95 4.75 14.57
N GLU A 69 5.02 5.68 14.35
CA GLU A 69 3.69 5.65 14.99
C GLU A 69 2.89 4.40 14.58
N LEU A 70 2.99 3.98 13.31
CA LEU A 70 2.34 2.78 12.80
C LEU A 70 3.00 1.50 13.31
N GLU A 71 4.33 1.42 13.35
CA GLU A 71 5.08 0.29 13.91
C GLU A 71 4.75 0.09 15.40
N ALA A 72 4.64 1.18 16.16
CA ALA A 72 4.25 1.13 17.57
C ALA A 72 2.78 0.64 17.74
N SER A 73 1.89 1.03 16.83
CA SER A 73 0.46 0.67 16.89
C SER A 73 0.18 -0.75 16.39
N PHE A 74 0.99 -1.26 15.46
CA PHE A 74 0.78 -2.54 14.78
C PHE A 74 2.09 -3.35 14.72
N PRO A 75 2.54 -3.93 15.85
CA PRO A 75 3.84 -4.60 15.95
C PRO A 75 3.98 -5.85 15.07
N HIS A 76 2.87 -6.42 14.62
CA HIS A 76 2.83 -7.58 13.71
C HIS A 76 2.71 -7.19 12.23
N ARG A 77 2.87 -5.90 11.90
CA ARG A 77 2.80 -5.39 10.53
C ARG A 77 4.11 -4.73 10.14
N HIS A 78 4.41 -4.79 8.86
CA HIS A 78 5.62 -4.22 8.30
C HIS A 78 5.32 -2.90 7.58
N PHE A 79 6.16 -1.91 7.84
CA PHE A 79 6.05 -0.58 7.26
C PHE A 79 7.34 -0.20 6.54
N ARG A 80 7.21 0.42 5.37
CA ARG A 80 8.35 0.88 4.57
C ARG A 80 8.08 2.27 4.03
N THR A 81 9.10 3.12 3.99
CA THR A 81 8.96 4.48 3.45
C THR A 81 9.63 4.59 2.09
N VAL A 82 8.98 5.30 1.18
CA VAL A 82 9.50 5.60 -0.15
C VAL A 82 9.39 7.08 -0.41
N THR A 83 10.53 7.74 -0.54
CA THR A 83 10.62 9.17 -0.77
C THR A 83 11.09 9.40 -2.20
N VAL A 84 10.13 9.48 -3.12
CA VAL A 84 10.36 9.79 -4.53
C VAL A 84 9.38 10.87 -4.93
N ASP A 85 9.81 11.82 -5.77
CA ASP A 85 8.88 12.77 -6.33
C ASP A 85 7.90 12.06 -7.26
N ALA A 86 6.60 12.18 -7.01
CA ALA A 86 5.56 11.45 -7.73
C ALA A 86 5.56 11.75 -9.23
N SER A 87 6.03 12.94 -9.63
CA SER A 87 6.20 13.34 -11.04
C SER A 87 7.28 12.53 -11.79
N SER A 88 8.19 11.92 -11.03
CA SER A 88 9.34 11.14 -11.52
C SER A 88 9.18 9.63 -11.32
N LEU A 89 7.97 9.16 -10.97
CA LEU A 89 7.69 7.73 -10.80
C LEU A 89 7.62 7.04 -12.17
N ALA A 90 8.73 7.07 -12.90
CA ALA A 90 8.94 6.26 -14.09
C ALA A 90 8.74 4.80 -13.71
N TRP A 91 8.11 4.04 -14.61
CA TRP A 91 7.84 2.61 -14.45
C TRP A 91 9.07 1.79 -14.03
N SER A 92 10.29 2.26 -14.36
CA SER A 92 11.58 1.70 -13.94
C SER A 92 11.81 1.67 -12.43
N SER A 93 11.15 2.53 -11.66
CA SER A 93 11.28 2.59 -10.19
C SER A 93 10.46 1.51 -9.48
N LYS A 94 9.51 0.86 -10.16
CA LYS A 94 8.78 -0.31 -9.61
C LYS A 94 9.76 -1.42 -9.27
N ASP A 95 10.72 -1.70 -10.14
CA ASP A 95 11.64 -2.83 -9.97
C ASP A 95 12.51 -2.65 -8.73
N LYS A 96 12.96 -1.43 -8.42
CA LYS A 96 13.71 -1.13 -7.19
C LYS A 96 12.87 -1.32 -5.92
N LEU A 97 11.61 -0.90 -5.95
CA LEU A 97 10.68 -1.10 -4.83
C LEU A 97 10.38 -2.59 -4.61
N TRP A 98 10.06 -3.32 -5.68
CA TRP A 98 9.82 -4.76 -5.63
C TRP A 98 11.05 -5.55 -5.16
N GLN A 99 12.25 -5.16 -5.60
CA GLN A 99 13.51 -5.78 -5.15
C GLN A 99 13.79 -5.51 -3.67
N SER A 100 13.45 -4.33 -3.15
CA SER A 100 13.60 -4.08 -1.71
C SER A 100 12.66 -4.98 -0.90
N VAL A 101 11.44 -5.22 -1.40
CA VAL A 101 10.38 -5.97 -0.71
C VAL A 101 10.66 -7.48 -0.69
N HIS A 102 11.27 -8.03 -1.73
CA HIS A 102 11.64 -9.45 -1.78
C HIS A 102 13.05 -9.71 -1.22
N ARG A 103 13.17 -10.58 -0.21
CA ARG A 103 14.44 -11.26 0.10
C ARG A 103 14.84 -12.12 -1.12
N PRO A 104 16.08 -12.04 -1.62
CA PRO A 104 16.53 -12.90 -2.71
C PRO A 104 16.47 -14.36 -2.25
N GLY A 105 15.55 -15.15 -2.83
CA GLY A 105 15.33 -16.56 -2.47
C GLY A 105 13.92 -17.10 -2.76
N SER A 106 12.92 -16.22 -2.92
CA SER A 106 11.55 -16.63 -3.24
C SER A 106 11.36 -16.69 -4.76
N ARG A 107 11.16 -17.87 -5.34
CA ARG A 107 10.86 -18.03 -6.79
C ARG A 107 9.48 -17.46 -7.11
N GLY A 108 9.38 -16.15 -7.33
CA GLY A 108 8.22 -15.47 -7.90
C GLY A 108 8.60 -14.84 -9.23
N GLY A 109 8.11 -15.39 -10.34
CA GLY A 109 8.40 -14.89 -11.68
C GLY A 109 7.72 -13.55 -11.96
N VAL A 110 8.47 -12.59 -12.50
CA VAL A 110 7.95 -11.32 -13.01
C VAL A 110 7.33 -11.57 -14.39
N ALA A 111 6.00 -11.65 -14.47
CA ALA A 111 5.29 -11.70 -15.75
C ALA A 111 5.06 -10.27 -16.30
N ARG A 112 5.64 -9.97 -17.46
CA ARG A 112 5.36 -8.74 -18.23
C ARG A 112 4.04 -8.89 -19.00
N SER A 113 3.09 -7.96 -18.79
CA SER A 113 1.90 -7.81 -19.64
C SER A 113 1.87 -6.41 -20.25
N ARG A 114 1.62 -6.32 -21.58
CA ARG A 114 1.51 -5.05 -22.34
C ARG A 114 0.09 -4.45 -22.34
N ARG A 115 -0.80 -4.86 -21.43
CA ARG A 115 -2.17 -4.30 -21.32
C ARG A 115 -2.46 -3.89 -19.88
N GLY A 116 -2.65 -2.59 -19.64
CA GLY A 116 -3.34 -2.07 -18.46
C GLY A 116 -2.78 -2.49 -17.10
N PRO A 117 -3.45 -2.15 -15.99
CA PRO A 117 -2.89 -2.28 -14.64
C PRO A 117 -2.59 -3.74 -14.31
N VAL A 118 -1.30 -4.06 -14.22
CA VAL A 118 -0.80 -5.34 -13.72
C VAL A 118 -0.94 -5.35 -12.20
N VAL A 119 -2.01 -5.95 -11.72
CA VAL A 119 -2.13 -6.45 -10.34
C VAL A 119 -1.24 -7.68 -10.22
N SER A 120 0.02 -7.48 -9.84
CA SER A 120 0.87 -8.57 -9.36
C SER A 120 0.39 -8.96 -7.96
N SER A 121 0.29 -10.26 -7.71
CA SER A 121 -0.48 -10.97 -6.67
C SER A 121 -0.29 -10.58 -5.19
N SER A 122 0.38 -9.46 -4.87
CA SER A 122 0.73 -9.08 -3.49
C SER A 122 0.76 -7.58 -3.19
N ALA A 123 0.44 -6.69 -4.16
CA ALA A 123 0.39 -5.25 -3.89
C ALA A 123 -0.86 -4.56 -4.44
N LEU A 124 -1.59 -3.92 -3.54
CA LEU A 124 -2.59 -2.91 -3.86
C LEU A 124 -1.94 -1.53 -3.86
N VAL A 125 -2.09 -0.78 -4.94
CA VAL A 125 -1.66 0.62 -4.99
C VAL A 125 -2.88 1.49 -4.79
N PHE A 126 -2.91 2.24 -3.69
CA PHE A 126 -3.86 3.33 -3.46
C PHE A 126 -3.13 4.64 -3.68
N GLY A 127 -3.51 5.32 -4.76
CA GLY A 127 -3.10 6.69 -4.99
C GLY A 127 -4.26 7.48 -5.56
N ASP A 128 -4.34 8.74 -5.14
CA ASP A 128 -5.29 9.70 -5.70
C ASP A 128 -4.97 10.01 -7.17
N TYR A 129 -6.03 10.41 -7.86
CA TYR A 129 -6.24 10.65 -9.28
C TYR A 129 -5.23 11.58 -9.98
#